data_AF-A0A371IVL2-F1
#
_entry.id   AF-A0A371IVL2-F1
#
_cell.length_a   1.000
_cell.length_b   1.000
_cell.length_c   1.000
_cell.angle_alpha   90.00
_cell.angle_beta   90.00
_cell.angle_gamma   90.00
#
_symmetry.space_group_name_H-M   'P 1'
#
loop_
_entity.id
_entity.type
_entity.pdbx_description
1 polymer ?
#
loop_
_entity_poly.entity_id
_entity_poly.type
_entity_poly.pdbx_seq_one_letter_code
_entity_poly.pdbx_strand_id
1 'polypeptide(L)'
;MYTKHKYLKLDKNQLNKLHKDLLTIILELDRICRKHKIKYFLSDGTLLGAIRHKGFIPWDDDIDVHCLDNIIENKFIQQVQEFVCKMSRKILWAPVGCKFKEHLFARLWYEILKLIPRIITISVFEFFSTYFNGKITKLLVSNNLEYLKNKRYILKREWYADSIDIEFEGYKFSAPIGYKQILSLTYGDYLKFPPKEQRHGRCYASYIKFSDGTELNILDK
;
A
#
# COMPACT_ATOMS: atom_id res chain seq x y z
N MET A 1 -8.28 -7.34 29.01
CA MET A 1 -7.01 -7.89 28.51
C MET A 1 -7.18 -8.23 27.02
N TYR A 2 -6.79 -7.33 26.10
CA TYR A 2 -6.68 -7.69 24.69
C TYR A 2 -5.21 -8.06 24.43
N THR A 3 -5.01 -9.30 24.00
CA THR A 3 -3.72 -9.94 23.81
C THR A 3 -2.92 -9.30 22.68
N LYS A 4 -1.59 -9.24 22.85
CA LYS A 4 -0.57 -8.98 21.82
C LYS A 4 -1.03 -9.49 20.46
N HIS A 5 -1.06 -8.60 19.46
CA HIS A 5 -1.31 -8.83 18.04
C HIS A 5 -1.37 -10.32 17.61
N LYS A 6 -2.57 -10.91 17.58
CA LYS A 6 -2.80 -12.14 16.84
C LYS A 6 -2.80 -11.77 15.35
N TYR A 7 -1.81 -12.22 14.60
CA TYR A 7 -1.87 -12.27 13.14
C TYR A 7 -2.30 -13.68 12.73
N LEU A 8 -3.02 -13.81 11.62
CA LEU A 8 -3.29 -15.13 11.07
C LEU A 8 -1.96 -15.74 10.58
N LYS A 9 -1.47 -16.76 11.28
CA LYS A 9 -0.37 -17.58 10.77
C LYS A 9 -0.93 -18.55 9.74
N LEU A 10 -0.64 -18.26 8.48
CA LEU A 10 -0.98 -19.09 7.33
C LEU A 10 0.07 -20.20 7.19
N ASP A 11 -0.39 -21.44 7.05
CA ASP A 11 0.50 -22.50 6.58
C ASP A 11 0.79 -22.34 5.07
N LYS A 12 1.68 -23.18 4.53
CA LYS A 12 2.09 -23.10 3.12
C LYS A 12 0.91 -23.27 2.15
N ASN A 13 -0.05 -24.14 2.46
CA ASN A 13 -1.20 -24.36 1.59
C ASN A 13 -2.15 -23.16 1.62
N GLN A 14 -2.43 -22.62 2.81
CA GLN A 14 -3.24 -21.41 3.00
C GLN A 14 -2.59 -20.20 2.33
N LEU A 15 -1.28 -20.06 2.44
CA LEU A 15 -0.54 -18.98 1.79
C LEU A 15 -0.57 -19.10 0.27
N ASN A 16 -0.40 -20.31 -0.27
CA ASN A 16 -0.53 -20.54 -1.71
C ASN A 16 -1.94 -20.23 -2.23
N LYS A 17 -2.99 -20.50 -1.44
CA LYS A 17 -4.35 -20.08 -1.79
C LYS A 17 -4.47 -18.57 -1.80
N LEU A 18 -3.91 -17.91 -0.78
CA LEU A 18 -3.89 -16.45 -0.71
C LEU A 18 -3.17 -15.83 -1.90
N HIS A 19 -2.01 -16.36 -2.30
CA HIS A 19 -1.27 -15.90 -3.49
C HIS A 19 -2.09 -16.01 -4.77
N LYS A 20 -2.88 -17.07 -4.95
CA LYS A 20 -3.78 -17.20 -6.11
C LYS A 20 -4.89 -16.16 -6.11
N ASP A 21 -5.48 -15.90 -4.94
CA ASP A 21 -6.54 -14.90 -4.79
C ASP A 21 -6.00 -13.48 -5.01
N LEU A 22 -4.83 -13.18 -4.43
CA LEU A 22 -4.11 -11.92 -4.65
C LEU A 22 -3.72 -11.73 -6.12
N LEU A 23 -3.22 -12.78 -6.78
CA LEU A 23 -2.91 -12.75 -8.21
C LEU A 23 -4.16 -12.42 -9.05
N THR A 24 -5.31 -12.99 -8.70
CA THR A 24 -6.58 -12.68 -9.36
C THR A 24 -6.95 -11.21 -9.18
N ILE A 25 -6.75 -10.66 -7.98
CA ILE A 25 -7.02 -9.24 -7.69
C ILE A 25 -6.12 -8.32 -8.51
N ILE A 26 -4.80 -8.57 -8.57
CA ILE A 26 -3.88 -7.70 -9.32
C ILE A 26 -4.07 -7.81 -10.83
N LEU A 27 -4.46 -8.97 -11.36
CA LEU A 27 -4.79 -9.13 -12.77
C LEU A 27 -6.03 -8.29 -13.15
N GLU A 28 -7.04 -8.28 -12.29
CA GLU A 28 -8.23 -7.46 -12.51
C GLU A 28 -7.92 -5.96 -12.37
N LEU A 29 -7.07 -5.59 -11.41
CA LEU A 29 -6.57 -4.22 -11.28
C LEU A 29 -5.79 -3.79 -12.54
N ASP A 30 -4.86 -4.61 -13.02
CA ASP A 30 -4.09 -4.33 -14.26
C ASP A 30 -5.02 -4.13 -15.45
N ARG A 31 -6.01 -5.04 -15.62
CA ARG A 31 -7.00 -4.95 -16.69
C ARG A 31 -7.76 -3.62 -16.66
N ILE A 32 -8.23 -3.19 -15.48
CA ILE A 32 -8.94 -1.92 -15.29
C ILE A 32 -8.00 -0.74 -15.57
N CYS A 33 -6.80 -0.76 -14.99
CA CYS A 33 -5.82 0.32 -15.18
C CYS A 33 -5.43 0.49 -16.64
N ARG A 34 -5.14 -0.58 -17.38
CA ARG A 34 -4.84 -0.53 -18.82
C ARG A 34 -6.03 -0.02 -19.63
N LYS A 35 -7.25 -0.50 -19.35
CA LYS A 35 -8.48 -0.04 -20.01
C LYS A 35 -8.68 1.46 -19.86
N HIS A 36 -8.38 2.01 -18.68
CA HIS A 36 -8.59 3.42 -18.36
C HIS A 36 -7.32 4.28 -18.48
N LYS A 37 -6.21 3.73 -19.00
CA LYS A 37 -4.91 4.40 -19.13
C LYS A 37 -4.40 4.99 -17.80
N ILE A 38 -4.70 4.31 -16.70
CA ILE A 38 -4.24 4.69 -15.35
C ILE A 38 -2.84 4.09 -15.16
N LYS A 39 -1.84 4.96 -15.00
CA LYS A 39 -0.47 4.52 -14.71
C LYS A 39 -0.38 4.08 -13.25
N TYR A 40 0.05 2.84 -13.06
CA TYR A 40 0.41 2.30 -11.75
C TYR A 40 1.72 1.53 -11.87
N PHE A 41 2.29 1.18 -10.72
CA PHE A 41 3.52 0.40 -10.65
C PHE A 41 3.42 -0.64 -9.54
N LEU A 42 4.01 -1.82 -9.76
CA LEU A 42 4.36 -2.71 -8.65
C LEU A 42 5.26 -1.96 -7.67
N SER A 43 5.07 -2.23 -6.38
CA SER A 43 5.81 -1.53 -5.33
C SER A 43 6.21 -2.44 -4.18
N ASP A 44 7.04 -1.88 -3.28
CA ASP A 44 7.41 -2.48 -2.00
C ASP A 44 7.72 -3.99 -2.09
N GLY A 45 7.03 -4.84 -1.33
CA GLY A 45 7.29 -6.29 -1.27
C GLY A 45 7.02 -6.99 -2.59
N THR A 46 5.98 -6.54 -3.30
CA THR A 46 5.57 -7.10 -4.60
C THR A 46 6.61 -6.84 -5.70
N LEU A 47 7.12 -5.60 -5.81
CA LEU A 47 8.20 -5.28 -6.76
C LEU A 47 9.48 -6.03 -6.43
N LEU A 48 9.81 -6.16 -5.15
CA LEU A 48 10.96 -6.96 -4.71
C LEU A 48 10.78 -8.44 -5.07
N GLY A 49 9.57 -8.98 -4.88
CA GLY A 49 9.18 -10.33 -5.29
C GLY A 49 9.38 -10.56 -6.79
N ALA A 50 8.84 -9.67 -7.62
CA ALA A 50 9.00 -9.71 -9.08
C ALA A 50 10.49 -9.77 -9.50
N ILE A 51 11.34 -8.96 -8.86
CA ILE A 51 12.78 -8.93 -9.16
C ILE A 51 13.50 -10.20 -8.69
N ARG A 52 13.23 -10.65 -7.45
CA ARG A 52 14.03 -11.69 -6.78
C ARG A 52 13.54 -13.11 -7.06
N HIS A 53 12.23 -13.28 -7.17
CA HIS A 53 11.56 -14.58 -7.24
C HIS A 53 10.75 -14.79 -8.52
N LYS A 54 10.61 -13.76 -9.37
CA LYS A 54 9.69 -13.77 -10.53
C LYS A 54 8.22 -13.98 -10.12
N GLY A 55 7.89 -13.59 -8.89
CA GLY A 55 6.60 -13.90 -8.28
C GLY A 55 6.56 -13.42 -6.82
N PHE A 56 5.65 -13.97 -6.04
CA PHE A 56 5.53 -13.61 -4.62
C PHE A 56 6.81 -13.91 -3.84
N ILE A 57 7.08 -13.08 -2.83
CA ILE A 57 8.02 -13.50 -1.79
C ILE A 57 7.36 -14.68 -1.05
N PRO A 58 8.04 -15.82 -0.81
CA PRO A 58 7.39 -17.05 -0.33
C PRO A 58 6.69 -16.96 1.04
N TRP A 59 6.86 -15.84 1.75
CA TRP A 59 6.25 -15.57 3.04
C TRP A 59 5.45 -14.25 3.05
N ASP A 60 5.34 -13.53 1.92
CA ASP A 60 4.46 -12.36 1.80
C ASP A 60 3.00 -12.79 1.78
N ASP A 61 2.12 -11.95 2.30
CA ASP A 61 0.68 -12.19 2.38
C ASP A 61 -0.17 -11.04 1.81
N ASP A 62 0.44 -10.11 1.09
CA ASP A 62 -0.22 -8.99 0.44
C ASP A 62 0.33 -8.72 -0.98
N ILE A 63 -0.29 -7.74 -1.64
CA ILE A 63 0.18 -7.14 -2.88
C ILE A 63 0.20 -5.64 -2.71
N ASP A 64 1.31 -5.03 -3.11
CA ASP A 64 1.53 -3.60 -3.13
C ASP A 64 1.61 -3.09 -4.56
N VAL A 65 0.75 -2.11 -4.86
CA VAL A 65 0.84 -1.27 -6.06
C VAL A 65 0.69 0.19 -5.69
N HIS A 66 1.34 1.08 -6.43
CA HIS A 66 1.16 2.53 -6.26
C HIS A 66 0.71 3.22 -7.54
N CYS A 67 -0.22 4.15 -7.36
CA CYS A 67 -0.48 5.26 -8.27
C CYS A 67 0.20 6.51 -7.71
N LEU A 68 0.81 7.32 -8.58
CA LEU A 68 1.55 8.51 -8.16
C LEU A 68 0.89 9.78 -8.69
N ASP A 69 0.76 10.75 -7.81
CA ASP A 69 0.25 12.08 -8.11
C ASP A 69 1.40 13.07 -8.25
N ASN A 70 1.17 14.13 -9.03
CA ASN A 70 2.12 15.21 -9.16
C ASN A 70 2.13 16.09 -7.90
N ILE A 71 3.31 16.56 -7.50
CA ILE A 71 3.46 17.54 -6.41
C ILE A 71 4.51 18.59 -6.77
N ILE A 72 4.29 19.83 -6.36
CA ILE A 72 5.22 20.96 -6.61
C ILE A 72 6.40 20.96 -5.62
N GLU A 73 7.53 21.55 -5.98
CA GLU A 73 8.74 21.65 -5.15
C GLU A 73 8.60 22.56 -3.90
N ASN A 74 7.59 23.43 -3.87
CA ASN A 74 7.40 24.34 -2.75
C ASN A 74 7.03 23.56 -1.47
N LYS A 75 7.96 23.54 -0.50
CA LYS A 75 7.83 22.78 0.75
C LYS A 75 6.62 23.16 1.60
N PHE A 76 6.21 24.42 1.58
CA PHE A 76 5.04 24.87 2.34
C PHE A 76 3.76 24.30 1.73
N ILE A 77 3.61 24.37 0.40
CA ILE A 77 2.46 23.78 -0.30
C ILE A 77 2.43 22.26 -0.10
N GLN A 78 3.59 21.59 -0.16
CA GLN A 78 3.69 20.16 0.17
C GLN A 78 3.21 19.85 1.59
N GLN A 79 3.65 20.63 2.59
CA GLN A 79 3.21 20.48 3.98
C GLN A 79 1.70 20.62 4.13
N VAL A 80 1.11 21.63 3.48
CA VAL A 80 -0.33 21.85 3.52
C VAL A 80 -1.08 20.70 2.85
N GLN A 81 -0.70 20.31 1.63
CA GLN A 81 -1.36 19.22 0.89
C GLN A 81 -1.25 17.89 1.65
N GLU A 82 -0.04 17.52 2.10
CA GLU A 82 0.17 16.29 2.88
C GLU A 82 -0.64 16.30 4.17
N PHE A 83 -0.67 17.44 4.89
CA PHE A 83 -1.44 17.57 6.12
C PHE A 83 -2.93 17.38 5.86
N VAL A 84 -3.48 18.06 4.85
CA VAL A 84 -4.90 17.94 4.49
C VAL A 84 -5.23 16.50 4.09
N CYS A 85 -4.48 15.90 3.17
CA CYS A 85 -4.70 14.52 2.73
C CYS A 85 -4.57 13.52 3.89
N LYS A 86 -3.60 13.71 4.79
CA LYS A 86 -3.43 12.89 6.00
C LYS A 86 -4.61 13.03 6.95
N MET A 87 -5.10 14.24 7.18
CA MET A 87 -6.25 14.47 8.05
C MET A 87 -7.52 13.86 7.45
N SER A 88 -7.75 14.03 6.14
CA SER A 88 -8.87 13.40 5.44
C SER A 88 -8.83 11.88 5.60
N ARG A 89 -7.67 11.23 5.40
CA ARG A 89 -7.53 9.78 5.63
C ARG A 89 -7.86 9.37 7.06
N LYS A 90 -7.37 10.12 8.06
CA LYS A 90 -7.68 9.86 9.48
C LYS A 90 -9.18 9.98 9.79
N ILE A 91 -9.85 10.97 9.20
CA ILE A 91 -11.30 11.18 9.35
C ILE A 91 -12.07 10.03 8.69
N LEU A 92 -11.71 9.65 7.47
CA LEU A 92 -12.35 8.53 6.76
C LEU A 92 -12.15 7.19 7.49
N TRP A 93 -11.01 7.02 8.15
CA TRP A 93 -10.71 5.84 8.97
C TRP A 93 -11.33 5.90 10.38
N ALA A 94 -11.93 7.02 10.78
CA ALA A 94 -12.42 7.22 12.14
C ALA A 94 -13.39 6.14 12.65
N PRO A 95 -14.36 5.62 11.86
CA PRO A 95 -15.23 4.53 12.31
C PRO A 95 -14.48 3.25 12.72
N VAL A 96 -13.32 3.00 12.11
CA VAL A 96 -12.41 1.90 12.47
C VAL A 96 -11.61 2.31 13.71
N GLY A 97 -11.05 3.51 13.73
CA GLY A 97 -10.29 4.04 14.86
C GLY A 97 -11.03 4.03 16.20
N CYS A 98 -12.33 4.33 16.20
CA CYS A 98 -13.18 4.26 17.39
C CYS A 98 -13.19 2.87 18.05
N LYS A 99 -13.15 1.81 17.23
CA LYS A 99 -13.27 0.42 17.70
C LYS A 99 -11.92 -0.18 18.09
N PHE A 100 -10.87 0.13 17.33
CA PHE A 100 -9.62 -0.64 17.37
C PHE A 100 -8.45 0.07 18.08
N LYS A 101 -8.57 1.34 18.50
CA LYS A 101 -7.49 2.01 19.25
C LYS A 101 -7.40 1.53 20.69
N GLU A 102 -6.17 1.33 21.17
CA GLU A 102 -5.90 0.75 22.50
C GLU A 102 -6.45 1.63 23.64
N HIS A 103 -6.14 2.93 23.62
CA HIS A 103 -6.47 3.86 24.70
C HIS A 103 -7.83 4.55 24.51
N LEU A 104 -8.54 4.77 25.62
CA LEU A 104 -9.86 5.42 25.63
C LEU A 104 -9.82 6.82 25.01
N PHE A 105 -8.84 7.65 25.36
CA PHE A 105 -8.68 8.99 24.79
C PHE A 105 -8.52 8.98 23.27
N ALA A 106 -7.79 7.99 22.73
CA ALA A 106 -7.65 7.83 21.28
C ALA A 106 -8.99 7.46 20.63
N ARG A 107 -9.78 6.58 21.25
CA ARG A 107 -11.11 6.22 20.75
C ARG A 107 -12.06 7.42 20.77
N LEU A 108 -12.08 8.19 21.87
CA LEU A 108 -12.88 9.41 22.00
C LEU A 108 -12.50 10.44 20.93
N TRP A 109 -11.20 10.61 20.66
CA TRP A 109 -10.73 11.46 19.56
C TRP A 109 -11.28 11.02 18.20
N TYR A 110 -11.30 9.71 17.90
CA TYR A 110 -11.90 9.22 16.66
C TYR A 110 -13.43 9.34 16.64
N GLU A 111 -14.13 9.23 17.78
CA GLU A 111 -15.58 9.50 17.84
C GLU A 111 -15.87 10.96 17.49
N ILE A 112 -15.03 11.91 17.90
CA ILE A 112 -15.13 13.32 17.48
C ILE A 112 -14.90 13.44 15.97
N LEU A 113 -13.83 12.85 15.44
CA LEU A 113 -13.53 12.93 14.00
C LEU A 113 -14.62 12.33 13.12
N LYS A 114 -15.30 11.29 13.60
CA LYS A 114 -16.39 10.60 12.91
C LYS A 114 -17.63 11.48 12.72
N LEU A 115 -17.78 12.58 13.47
CA LEU A 115 -18.85 13.56 13.27
C LEU A 115 -18.69 14.38 11.99
N ILE A 116 -17.48 14.44 11.43
CA ILE A 116 -17.21 15.17 10.20
C ILE A 116 -17.84 14.41 9.02
N PRO A 117 -18.69 15.05 8.19
CA PRO A 117 -19.34 14.37 7.08
C PRO A 117 -18.34 13.76 6.09
N ARG A 118 -18.55 12.48 5.75
CA ARG A 118 -17.70 11.76 4.79
C ARG A 118 -17.67 12.43 3.43
N ILE A 119 -18.81 12.94 2.96
CA ILE A 119 -18.90 13.61 1.66
C ILE A 119 -17.99 14.84 1.58
N ILE A 120 -18.02 15.70 2.59
CA ILE A 120 -17.14 16.88 2.67
C ILE A 120 -15.67 16.44 2.73
N THR A 121 -15.37 15.43 3.53
CA THR A 121 -14.00 14.91 3.67
C THR A 121 -13.45 14.37 2.34
N ILE A 122 -14.28 13.64 1.59
CA ILE A 122 -13.92 13.12 0.27
C ILE A 122 -13.70 14.28 -0.70
N SER A 123 -14.61 15.25 -0.77
CA SER A 123 -14.46 16.41 -1.68
C SER A 123 -13.21 17.23 -1.38
N VAL A 124 -12.88 17.44 -0.09
CA VAL A 124 -11.62 18.11 0.31
C VAL A 124 -10.41 17.26 -0.10
N PHE A 125 -10.45 15.95 0.16
CA PHE A 125 -9.35 15.07 -0.23
C PHE A 125 -9.12 15.10 -1.74
N GLU A 126 -10.17 14.96 -2.54
CA GLU A 126 -10.12 14.98 -4.00
C GLU A 126 -9.59 16.33 -4.52
N PHE A 127 -10.06 17.45 -3.99
CA PHE A 127 -9.57 18.76 -4.40
C PHE A 127 -8.06 18.89 -4.20
N PHE A 128 -7.55 18.50 -3.02
CA PHE A 128 -6.13 18.63 -2.72
C PHE A 128 -5.25 17.58 -3.40
N SER A 129 -5.73 16.34 -3.54
CA SER A 129 -4.97 15.28 -4.22
C SER A 129 -4.86 15.54 -5.72
N THR A 130 -5.89 16.13 -6.32
CA THR A 130 -5.96 16.38 -7.77
C THR A 130 -5.52 17.78 -8.20
N TYR A 131 -5.19 18.69 -7.27
CA TYR A 131 -4.83 20.08 -7.57
C TYR A 131 -3.69 20.24 -8.60
N PHE A 132 -2.80 19.25 -8.66
CA PHE A 132 -1.68 19.18 -9.61
C PHE A 132 -1.85 18.14 -10.72
N ASN A 133 -3.05 17.58 -10.89
CA ASN A 133 -3.34 16.68 -12.00
C ASN A 133 -3.11 17.39 -13.35
N GLY A 134 -2.48 16.68 -14.28
CA GLY A 134 -2.09 17.22 -15.59
C GLY A 134 -0.88 18.16 -15.59
N LYS A 135 -0.30 18.53 -14.43
CA LYS A 135 0.90 19.37 -14.36
C LYS A 135 2.15 18.50 -14.25
N ILE A 136 3.19 18.77 -15.05
CA ILE A 136 4.49 18.06 -14.95
C ILE A 136 5.37 18.78 -13.92
N THR A 137 5.81 18.07 -12.87
CA THR A 137 6.34 18.74 -11.65
C THR A 137 7.67 18.26 -11.04
N LYS A 138 8.68 17.64 -11.67
CA LYS A 138 9.93 17.12 -10.98
C LYS A 138 9.80 16.12 -9.80
N LEU A 139 8.80 16.23 -8.92
CA LEU A 139 8.55 15.37 -7.76
C LEU A 139 7.18 14.70 -7.93
N LEU A 140 7.06 13.52 -7.32
CA LEU A 140 5.85 12.72 -7.25
C LEU A 140 5.56 12.35 -5.80
N VAL A 141 4.28 12.12 -5.50
CA VAL A 141 3.82 11.71 -4.17
C VAL A 141 2.83 10.57 -4.28
N SER A 142 2.84 9.66 -3.31
CA SER A 142 1.73 8.75 -3.03
C SER A 142 0.97 9.30 -1.83
N ASN A 143 -0.25 9.79 -2.05
CA ASN A 143 -1.06 10.38 -0.97
C ASN A 143 -1.52 9.34 0.07
N ASN A 144 -1.39 8.05 -0.24
CA ASN A 144 -1.77 6.94 0.60
C ASN A 144 -0.64 6.39 1.47
N LEU A 145 0.63 6.66 1.12
CA LEU A 145 1.79 6.23 1.89
C LEU A 145 2.44 7.39 2.63
N GLU A 146 2.61 7.22 3.93
CA GLU A 146 3.02 8.32 4.80
C GLU A 146 4.55 8.44 4.92
N TYR A 147 5.30 7.32 4.96
CA TYR A 147 6.76 7.36 5.20
C TYR A 147 7.52 6.14 4.66
N LEU A 148 8.70 6.37 4.10
CA LEU A 148 9.77 5.38 3.96
C LEU A 148 10.78 5.64 5.08
N LYS A 149 10.86 4.76 6.09
CA LYS A 149 11.83 4.86 7.21
C LYS A 149 11.91 6.28 7.81
N ASN A 150 10.77 6.86 8.20
CA ASN A 150 10.67 8.22 8.76
C ASN A 150 11.09 9.38 7.83
N LYS A 151 11.26 9.13 6.52
CA LYS A 151 11.44 10.16 5.49
C LYS A 151 10.18 10.25 4.63
N ARG A 152 9.83 11.48 4.24
CA ARG A 152 8.70 11.77 3.35
C ARG A 152 8.80 10.96 2.07
N TYR A 153 7.67 10.46 1.56
CA TYR A 153 7.52 9.75 0.29
C TYR A 153 7.62 10.73 -0.91
N ILE A 154 8.64 11.60 -0.90
CA ILE A 154 8.97 12.48 -2.02
C ILE A 154 9.82 11.66 -2.98
N LEU A 155 9.21 11.29 -4.09
CA LEU A 155 9.83 10.44 -5.11
C LEU A 155 10.37 11.31 -6.23
N LYS A 156 11.58 10.99 -6.70
CA LYS A 156 12.14 11.68 -7.88
C LYS A 156 11.35 11.26 -9.10
N ARG A 157 10.86 12.23 -9.89
CA ARG A 157 10.14 11.96 -11.13
C ARG A 157 10.97 11.09 -12.09
N GLU A 158 12.28 11.27 -12.14
CA GLU A 158 13.18 10.49 -13.02
C GLU A 158 13.06 8.98 -12.81
N TRP A 159 12.78 8.52 -11.58
CA TRP A 159 12.63 7.09 -11.28
C TRP A 159 11.32 6.49 -11.79
N TYR A 160 10.32 7.33 -12.05
CA TYR A 160 8.97 6.95 -12.49
C TYR A 160 8.58 7.57 -13.84
N ALA A 161 9.53 8.28 -14.47
CA ALA A 161 9.34 8.98 -15.74
C ALA A 161 8.88 8.00 -16.81
N ASP A 162 9.44 6.79 -16.77
CA ASP A 162 9.06 5.67 -17.61
C ASP A 162 8.80 4.41 -16.78
N SER A 163 8.30 3.38 -17.44
CA SER A 163 8.04 2.05 -16.90
C SER A 163 8.75 0.98 -17.71
N ILE A 164 9.12 -0.10 -17.04
CA ILE A 164 9.54 -1.34 -17.69
C ILE A 164 8.52 -2.44 -17.40
N ASP A 165 8.38 -3.36 -18.34
CA ASP A 165 7.64 -4.60 -18.08
C ASP A 165 8.52 -5.52 -17.23
N ILE A 166 7.97 -5.97 -16.10
CA ILE A 166 8.58 -6.97 -15.24
C ILE A 166 7.68 -8.20 -15.14
N GLU A 167 8.31 -9.37 -15.07
CA GLU A 167 7.62 -10.64 -14.86
C GLU A 167 7.29 -10.84 -13.37
N PHE A 168 6.04 -11.21 -13.10
CA PHE A 168 5.55 -11.62 -11.79
C PHE A 168 4.46 -12.69 -11.99
N GLU A 169 4.66 -13.88 -11.42
CA GLU A 169 3.74 -15.04 -11.53
C GLU A 169 3.40 -15.40 -12.99
N GLY A 170 4.35 -15.23 -13.91
CA GLY A 170 4.20 -15.50 -15.35
C GLY A 170 3.47 -14.42 -16.15
N TYR A 171 3.04 -13.33 -15.52
CA TYR A 171 2.43 -12.17 -16.18
C TYR A 171 3.40 -10.98 -16.22
N LYS A 172 3.16 -10.04 -17.13
CA LYS A 172 3.93 -8.81 -17.26
C LYS A 172 3.20 -7.62 -16.62
N PHE A 173 3.87 -6.95 -15.70
CA PHE A 173 3.35 -5.77 -15.02
C PHE A 173 4.30 -4.59 -15.17
N SER A 174 3.77 -3.39 -14.93
CA SER A 174 4.55 -2.15 -14.95
C SER A 174 5.38 -2.01 -13.67
N ALA A 175 6.69 -1.81 -13.81
CA ALA A 175 7.59 -1.39 -12.75
C ALA A 175 8.26 -0.05 -13.10
N PRO A 176 8.67 0.77 -12.12
CA PRO A 176 9.33 2.05 -12.40
C PRO A 176 10.69 1.81 -13.06
N ILE A 177 11.09 2.65 -14.03
CA ILE A 177 12.42 2.55 -14.65
C ILE A 177 13.56 2.64 -13.62
N GLY A 178 13.35 3.42 -12.55
CA GLY A 178 14.28 3.57 -11.42
C GLY A 178 14.08 2.57 -10.29
N TYR A 179 13.52 1.37 -10.57
CA TYR A 179 13.20 0.38 -9.52
C TYR A 179 14.41 0.02 -8.64
N LYS A 180 15.64 0.00 -9.19
CA LYS A 180 16.85 -0.32 -8.42
C LYS A 180 17.11 0.70 -7.33
N GLN A 181 16.98 1.98 -7.64
CA GLN A 181 17.15 3.09 -6.71
C GLN A 181 16.06 3.07 -5.63
N ILE A 182 14.82 2.80 -6.04
CA ILE A 182 13.67 2.69 -5.14
C ILE A 182 13.88 1.54 -4.14
N LEU A 183 14.16 0.33 -4.64
CA LEU A 183 14.39 -0.85 -3.79
C LEU A 183 15.61 -0.69 -2.88
N SER A 184 16.68 -0.05 -3.38
CA SER A 184 17.87 0.23 -2.57
C SER A 184 17.60 1.25 -1.45
N LEU A 185 16.82 2.30 -1.74
CA LEU A 185 16.40 3.27 -0.72
C LEU A 185 15.50 2.60 0.34
N THR A 186 14.57 1.73 -0.09
CA THR A 186 13.62 1.05 0.79
C THR A 186 14.30 -0.02 1.65
N TYR A 187 15.00 -0.97 1.04
CA TYR A 187 15.47 -2.19 1.69
C TYR A 187 17.00 -2.24 1.88
N GLY A 188 17.77 -1.32 1.29
CA GLY A 188 19.24 -1.38 1.31
C GLY A 188 19.76 -2.37 0.27
N ASP A 189 20.55 -3.35 0.70
CA ASP A 189 20.97 -4.46 -0.15
C ASP A 189 19.81 -5.47 -0.33
N TYR A 190 18.87 -5.10 -1.19
CA TYR A 190 17.58 -5.78 -1.34
C TYR A 190 17.67 -7.18 -1.97
N LEU A 191 18.77 -7.50 -2.65
CA LEU A 191 19.02 -8.83 -3.19
C LEU A 191 19.44 -9.82 -2.09
N LYS A 192 20.05 -9.33 -1.01
CA LYS A 192 20.36 -10.15 0.15
C LYS A 192 19.08 -10.52 0.89
N PHE A 193 18.89 -11.82 1.09
CA PHE A 193 17.76 -12.31 1.87
C PHE A 193 17.87 -11.89 3.34
N PRO A 194 16.76 -11.52 3.99
CA PRO A 194 16.75 -11.31 5.43
C PRO A 194 17.04 -12.64 6.18
N PRO A 195 17.45 -12.59 7.45
CA PRO A 195 17.58 -13.78 8.31
C PRO A 195 16.29 -14.60 8.35
N LYS A 196 16.37 -15.92 8.55
CA LYS A 196 15.20 -16.82 8.48
C LYS A 196 14.11 -16.43 9.50
N GLU A 197 14.52 -15.88 10.63
CA GLU A 197 13.67 -15.45 11.73
C GLU A 197 12.77 -14.26 11.34
N GLN A 198 13.14 -13.53 10.28
CA GLN A 198 12.39 -12.40 9.73
C GLN A 198 11.56 -12.78 8.49
N ARG A 199 11.63 -14.04 8.04
CA ARG A 199 10.94 -14.55 6.83
C ARG A 199 9.56 -15.08 7.17
N HIS A 200 8.70 -14.20 7.66
CA HIS A 200 7.31 -14.54 7.97
C HIS A 200 6.38 -13.40 7.58
N GLY A 201 5.20 -13.75 7.08
CA GLY A 201 4.11 -12.81 6.82
C GLY A 201 3.54 -12.27 8.13
N ARG A 202 2.72 -11.23 8.01
CA ARG A 202 1.99 -10.63 9.13
C ARG A 202 0.55 -10.42 8.73
N CYS A 203 -0.17 -11.49 8.43
CA CYS A 203 -1.53 -11.37 7.93
C CYS A 203 -2.42 -10.74 9.00
N TYR A 204 -2.70 -9.45 8.83
CA TYR A 204 -3.45 -8.62 9.77
C TYR A 204 -4.96 -8.89 9.71
N ALA A 205 -5.42 -9.79 8.84
CA ALA A 205 -6.81 -10.16 8.72
C ALA A 205 -7.30 -10.91 9.96
N SER A 206 -8.52 -10.61 10.40
CA SER A 206 -9.24 -11.40 11.42
C SER A 206 -10.01 -12.57 10.83
N TYR A 207 -10.29 -12.51 9.53
CA TYR A 207 -11.06 -13.49 8.78
C TYR A 207 -10.66 -13.43 7.30
N ILE A 208 -10.53 -14.60 6.66
CA ILE A 208 -10.30 -14.73 5.23
C ILE A 208 -11.32 -15.71 4.66
N LYS A 209 -11.96 -15.31 3.56
CA LYS A 209 -12.75 -16.20 2.70
C LYS A 209 -12.02 -16.31 1.37
N PHE A 210 -11.52 -17.51 1.07
CA PHE A 210 -10.80 -17.79 -0.16
C PHE A 210 -11.78 -17.95 -1.33
N SER A 211 -11.27 -17.79 -2.56
CA SER A 211 -12.07 -17.95 -3.79
C SER A 211 -12.67 -19.34 -3.97
N ASP A 212 -12.05 -20.37 -3.38
CA ASP A 212 -12.54 -21.75 -3.36
C ASP A 212 -13.64 -22.01 -2.31
N GLY A 213 -14.05 -20.97 -1.59
CA GLY A 213 -15.06 -21.01 -0.54
C GLY A 213 -14.55 -21.45 0.82
N THR A 214 -13.27 -21.82 0.96
CA THR A 214 -12.69 -22.11 2.28
C THR A 214 -12.58 -20.85 3.13
N GLU A 215 -12.77 -21.00 4.44
CA GLU A 215 -12.79 -19.89 5.38
C GLU A 215 -11.75 -20.10 6.48
N LEU A 216 -11.17 -19.00 6.97
CA LEU A 216 -10.20 -19.01 8.07
C LEU A 216 -10.53 -17.88 9.03
N ASN A 217 -10.75 -18.20 10.30
CA ASN A 217 -10.99 -17.23 11.35
C ASN A 217 -9.84 -17.21 12.38
N ILE A 218 -9.55 -16.02 12.91
CA ILE A 218 -8.56 -15.85 13.99
C ILE A 218 -9.01 -16.46 15.33
N LEU A 219 -10.30 -16.73 15.48
CA LEU A 219 -10.90 -17.36 16.66
C LEU A 219 -10.84 -18.89 16.62
N ASP A 220 -10.58 -19.50 15.46
CA ASP A 220 -10.48 -20.96 15.29
C ASP A 220 -9.09 -21.51 15.69
N LYS A 221 -8.22 -20.66 16.27
CA LYS A 221 -6.86 -20.99 16.75
C LYS A 221 -6.53 -20.43 18.14
#